data_AF-A0A0R3EEQ1-F1
#
_entry.id   AF-A0A0R3EEQ1-F1
#
_cell.length_a   1.000
_cell.length_b   1.000
_cell.length_c   1.000
_cell.angle_alpha   90.00
_cell.angle_beta   90.00
_cell.angle_gamma   90.00
#
_symmetry.space_group_name_H-M   'P 1'
#
loop_
_entity.id
_entity.type
_entity.pdbx_description
1 polymer ?
#
loop_
_entity_poly.entity_id
_entity_poly.type
_entity_poly.pdbx_seq_one_letter_code
_entity_poly.pdbx_strand_id
1 'polypeptide(L)'
;MFGTDSDFDHAETVSSFALDVIDELRMKMLECLLVLQTLPEEADLNFAELANDILAAHRATLEAYQAASIVHQGAELDERWGNGLSRPKAIFARHNAAVRRGATKVTAMPALCDRLERHLYQLPRPDRTQTVAGARPKCSAMVKSTGEDCTNSAIYLGSGMFGAHCYSHATPTEREQYRVHHEQNDARQARSHADLRNLQRAVGEKIAGHWISTREQRAQWVNDIVFN
;
A
#
# COMPACT_ATOMS: atom_id res chain seq x y z
N MET A 1 -31.38 32.38 35.46
CA MET A 1 -29.92 32.55 35.43
C MET A 1 -29.35 31.23 34.96
N PHE A 2 -29.33 31.02 33.64
CA PHE A 2 -28.81 29.80 33.04
C PHE A 2 -27.35 30.05 32.71
N GLY A 3 -26.46 29.37 33.43
CA GLY A 3 -25.04 29.35 33.09
C GLY A 3 -24.90 28.72 31.72
N THR A 4 -24.49 29.52 30.75
CA THR A 4 -23.86 29.04 29.52
C THR A 4 -22.50 28.48 29.91
N ASP A 5 -22.46 27.22 30.32
CA ASP A 5 -21.19 26.49 30.29
C ASP A 5 -20.80 26.41 28.82
N SER A 6 -19.72 27.12 28.51
CA SER A 6 -19.19 27.32 27.18
C SER A 6 -18.88 25.98 26.51
N ASP A 7 -19.59 25.70 25.41
CA ASP A 7 -19.12 24.81 24.37
C ASP A 7 -17.84 25.42 23.78
N PHE A 8 -16.70 25.19 24.46
CA PHE A 8 -15.41 25.36 23.83
C PHE A 8 -15.33 24.30 22.74
N ASP A 9 -15.62 24.72 21.50
CA ASP A 9 -15.37 23.96 20.29
C ASP A 9 -13.85 23.80 20.15
N HIS A 10 -13.29 22.89 20.95
CA HIS A 10 -11.87 22.62 20.94
C HIS A 10 -11.55 22.02 19.57
N ALA A 11 -10.86 22.84 18.76
CA ALA A 11 -10.22 22.40 17.54
C ALA A 11 -9.47 21.08 17.81
N GLU A 12 -9.60 20.14 16.90
CA GLU A 12 -8.95 18.84 17.05
C GLU A 12 -7.44 19.04 17.06
N THR A 13 -6.77 18.51 18.08
CA THR A 13 -5.33 18.61 18.22
C THR A 13 -4.70 17.23 18.34
N VAL A 14 -3.52 17.06 17.76
CA VAL A 14 -2.71 15.85 17.87
C VAL A 14 -1.31 16.24 18.31
N SER A 15 -0.82 15.66 19.40
CA SER A 15 0.55 15.88 19.86
C SER A 15 1.56 15.09 19.02
N SER A 16 2.82 15.51 19.03
CA SER A 16 3.92 14.74 18.41
C SER A 16 4.04 13.33 19.01
N PHE A 17 3.92 13.22 20.33
CA PHE A 17 3.93 11.94 21.03
C PHE A 17 2.82 11.00 20.53
N ALA A 18 1.61 11.50 20.30
CA ALA A 18 0.52 10.69 19.76
C ALA A 18 0.84 10.18 18.34
N LEU A 19 1.47 11.00 17.49
CA LEU A 19 1.92 10.54 16.17
C LEU A 19 2.97 9.44 16.26
N ASP A 20 3.97 9.62 17.11
CA ASP A 20 5.06 8.65 17.28
C ASP A 20 4.50 7.30 17.77
N VAL A 21 3.58 7.33 18.73
CA VAL A 21 2.91 6.12 19.24
C VAL A 21 2.07 5.43 18.17
N ILE A 22 1.36 6.18 17.33
CA ILE A 22 0.55 5.59 16.25
C ILE A 22 1.44 4.98 15.15
N ASP A 23 2.55 5.62 14.79
CA ASP A 23 3.51 5.06 13.83
C ASP A 23 4.17 3.78 14.38
N GLU A 24 4.57 3.79 15.66
CA GLU A 24 5.11 2.59 16.31
C GLU A 24 4.07 1.46 16.37
N LEU A 25 2.81 1.78 16.69
CA LEU A 25 1.73 0.79 16.69
C LEU A 25 1.55 0.19 15.28
N ARG A 26 1.62 1.01 14.24
CA ARG A 26 1.58 0.53 12.85
C ARG A 26 2.76 -0.39 12.53
N MET A 27 3.98 -0.01 12.96
CA MET A 27 5.17 -0.86 12.82
C MET A 27 4.95 -2.21 13.51
N LYS A 28 4.39 -2.24 14.72
CA LYS A 28 4.11 -3.49 15.44
C LYS A 28 3.08 -4.36 14.73
N MET A 29 2.03 -3.79 14.14
CA MET A 29 1.08 -4.58 13.35
C MET A 29 1.76 -5.22 12.13
N LEU A 30 2.65 -4.48 11.46
CA LEU A 30 3.44 -5.01 10.34
C LEU A 30 4.41 -6.11 10.80
N GLU A 31 5.12 -5.90 11.91
CA GLU A 31 6.00 -6.92 12.51
C GLU A 31 5.22 -8.22 12.79
N CYS A 32 4.02 -8.12 13.38
CA CYS A 32 3.16 -9.27 13.63
C CYS A 32 2.80 -10.01 12.34
N LEU A 33 2.45 -9.30 11.26
CA LEU A 33 2.15 -9.94 9.97
C LEU A 33 3.36 -10.70 9.41
N LEU A 34 4.56 -10.13 9.52
CA LEU A 34 5.78 -10.76 9.02
C LEU A 34 6.16 -11.99 9.85
N VAL A 35 6.06 -11.92 11.18
CA VAL A 35 6.31 -13.06 12.07
C VAL A 35 5.31 -14.18 11.82
N LEU A 36 4.03 -13.88 11.61
CA LEU A 36 3.04 -14.92 11.29
C LEU A 36 3.37 -15.71 10.02
N GLN A 37 4.08 -15.12 9.06
CA GLN A 37 4.50 -15.82 7.84
C GLN A 37 5.59 -16.86 8.08
N THR A 38 6.27 -16.83 9.22
CA THR A 38 7.33 -17.81 9.56
C THR A 38 6.78 -19.00 10.34
N LEU A 39 5.61 -18.86 10.97
CA LEU A 39 5.05 -19.91 11.85
C LEU A 39 4.54 -21.18 11.15
N PRO A 40 4.08 -21.19 9.89
CA PRO A 40 3.58 -22.42 9.25
C PRO A 40 4.61 -23.55 9.14
N GLU A 41 5.90 -23.24 9.23
CA GLU A 41 6.99 -24.24 9.24
C GLU A 41 7.27 -24.77 10.66
N GLU A 42 6.81 -24.05 11.69
CA GLU A 42 7.07 -24.33 13.11
C GLU A 42 5.83 -24.87 13.85
N ALA A 43 4.63 -24.65 13.31
CA ALA A 43 3.36 -25.05 13.91
C ALA A 43 2.36 -25.50 12.84
N ASP A 44 1.76 -26.67 13.06
CA ASP A 44 0.70 -27.22 12.20
C ASP A 44 -0.66 -26.57 12.51
N LEU A 45 -0.73 -25.25 12.27
CA LEU A 45 -1.91 -24.41 12.51
C LEU A 45 -2.16 -23.50 11.31
N ASN A 46 -3.44 -23.26 11.02
CA ASN A 46 -3.84 -22.28 10.02
C ASN A 46 -3.97 -20.88 10.64
N PHE A 47 -3.03 -19.99 10.32
CA PHE A 47 -3.00 -18.61 10.83
C PHE A 47 -3.73 -17.60 9.93
N ALA A 48 -4.48 -18.04 8.92
CA ALA A 48 -5.09 -17.13 7.94
C ALA A 48 -6.07 -16.11 8.54
N GLU A 49 -6.93 -16.53 9.48
CA GLU A 49 -7.87 -15.62 10.15
C GLU A 49 -7.14 -14.57 10.97
N LEU A 50 -6.17 -14.98 11.79
CA LEU A 50 -5.35 -14.07 12.57
C LEU A 50 -4.56 -13.09 11.69
N ALA A 51 -4.00 -13.56 10.57
CA ALA A 51 -3.31 -12.68 9.62
C ALA A 51 -4.26 -11.64 9.01
N ASN A 52 -5.51 -12.00 8.70
CA ASN A 52 -6.51 -11.06 8.19
C ASN A 52 -6.89 -10.00 9.24
N ASP A 53 -7.06 -10.40 10.50
CA ASP A 53 -7.39 -9.47 11.59
C ASP A 53 -6.26 -8.47 11.83
N ILE A 54 -5.00 -8.93 11.86
CA ILE A 54 -3.84 -8.05 12.01
C ILE A 54 -3.70 -7.15 10.78
N LEU A 55 -3.98 -7.63 9.57
CA LEU A 55 -3.96 -6.81 8.36
C LEU A 55 -5.04 -5.72 8.41
N ALA A 56 -6.23 -6.03 8.93
CA ALA A 56 -7.28 -5.05 9.13
C ALA A 56 -6.87 -3.99 10.16
N ALA A 57 -6.29 -4.41 11.30
CA ALA A 57 -5.76 -3.51 12.31
C ALA A 57 -4.64 -2.63 11.75
N HIS A 58 -3.71 -3.20 10.97
CA HIS A 58 -2.65 -2.47 10.30
C HIS A 58 -3.21 -1.39 9.35
N ARG A 59 -4.23 -1.70 8.54
CA ARG A 59 -4.86 -0.71 7.66
C ARG A 59 -5.53 0.40 8.47
N ALA A 60 -6.16 0.05 9.59
CA ALA A 60 -6.77 1.03 10.48
C ALA A 60 -5.73 1.95 11.16
N THR A 61 -4.55 1.43 11.53
CA THR A 61 -3.47 2.24 12.11
C THR A 61 -2.83 3.17 11.08
N LEU A 62 -2.71 2.75 9.81
CA LEU A 62 -2.33 3.64 8.70
C LEU A 62 -3.33 4.79 8.55
N GLU A 63 -4.62 4.48 8.53
CA GLU A 63 -5.68 5.48 8.41
C GLU A 63 -5.65 6.48 9.57
N ALA A 64 -5.48 5.97 10.80
CA ALA A 64 -5.34 6.77 12.01
C ALA A 64 -4.09 7.67 11.97
N TYR A 65 -2.93 7.13 11.57
CA TYR A 65 -1.69 7.89 11.45
C TYR A 65 -1.84 9.04 10.45
N GLN A 66 -2.39 8.76 9.27
CA GLN A 66 -2.55 9.76 8.22
C GLN A 66 -3.50 10.88 8.66
N ALA A 67 -4.63 10.54 9.28
CA ALA A 67 -5.57 11.54 9.80
C ALA A 67 -4.92 12.37 10.92
N ALA A 68 -4.27 11.70 11.87
CA ALA A 68 -3.58 12.35 12.97
C ALA A 68 -2.46 13.29 12.47
N SER A 69 -1.74 12.88 11.43
CA SER A 69 -0.65 13.66 10.84
C SER A 69 -1.16 14.92 10.16
N ILE A 70 -2.30 14.86 9.46
CA ILE A 70 -2.94 16.04 8.87
C ILE A 70 -3.37 17.03 9.97
N VAL A 71 -3.97 16.53 11.05
CA VAL A 71 -4.37 17.37 12.20
C VAL A 71 -3.16 17.98 12.89
N HIS A 72 -2.10 17.20 13.13
CA HIS A 72 -0.87 17.67 13.76
C HIS A 72 -0.19 18.79 12.96
N GLN A 73 -0.26 18.72 11.63
CA GLN A 73 0.26 19.75 10.73
C GLN A 73 -0.60 21.03 10.69
N GLY A 74 -1.68 21.10 11.48
CA GLY A 74 -2.56 22.26 11.54
C GLY A 74 -3.42 22.44 10.29
N ALA A 75 -3.76 21.34 9.60
CA ALA A 75 -4.60 21.41 8.42
C ALA A 75 -6.00 21.95 8.76
N GLU A 76 -6.51 22.85 7.93
CA GLU A 76 -7.88 23.34 8.07
C GLU A 76 -8.88 22.21 7.83
N LEU A 77 -9.89 22.14 8.71
CA LEU A 77 -11.01 21.20 8.65
C LEU A 77 -12.31 22.00 8.61
N ASP A 78 -13.25 21.55 7.78
CA ASP A 78 -14.63 22.05 7.81
C ASP A 78 -15.30 21.71 9.16
N GLU A 79 -16.50 22.23 9.40
CA GLU A 79 -17.24 22.04 10.65
C GLU A 79 -17.38 20.55 11.02
N ARG A 80 -17.34 20.26 12.33
CA ARG A 80 -17.45 18.89 12.83
C ARG A 80 -18.86 18.35 12.65
N TRP A 81 -18.97 17.06 12.33
CA TRP A 81 -20.25 16.38 12.25
C TRP A 81 -20.60 15.79 13.62
N GLY A 82 -21.34 16.55 14.42
CA GLY A 82 -21.81 16.15 15.74
C GLY A 82 -20.79 16.36 16.87
N ASN A 83 -21.17 15.93 18.08
CA ASN A 83 -20.49 16.34 19.32
C ASN A 83 -19.33 15.43 19.73
N GLY A 84 -19.16 14.27 19.07
CA GLY A 84 -18.09 13.30 19.37
C GLY A 84 -16.79 13.60 18.63
N LEU A 85 -15.68 13.00 19.05
CA LEU A 85 -14.40 13.09 18.31
C LEU A 85 -14.53 12.53 16.90
N SER A 86 -13.93 13.21 15.92
CA SER A 86 -13.93 12.73 14.54
C SER A 86 -13.16 11.43 14.39
N ARG A 87 -13.78 10.45 13.74
CA ARG A 87 -13.08 9.27 13.23
C ARG A 87 -12.08 9.69 12.13
N PRO A 88 -11.01 8.91 11.88
CA PRO A 88 -10.05 9.22 10.81
C PRO A 88 -10.68 9.56 9.44
N LYS A 89 -11.70 8.78 9.01
CA LYS A 89 -12.46 9.06 7.77
C LYS A 89 -13.13 10.44 7.76
N ALA A 90 -13.66 10.86 8.90
CA ALA A 90 -14.31 12.16 9.01
C ALA A 90 -13.28 13.31 8.93
N ILE A 91 -12.07 13.12 9.48
CA ILE A 91 -10.96 14.06 9.31
C ILE A 91 -10.65 14.28 7.83
N PHE A 92 -10.46 13.21 7.05
CA PHE A 92 -10.19 13.35 5.61
C PHE A 92 -11.34 14.02 4.86
N ALA A 93 -12.59 13.65 5.17
CA ALA A 93 -13.75 14.23 4.51
C ALA A 93 -13.86 15.75 4.77
N ARG A 94 -13.66 16.16 6.01
CA ARG A 94 -13.69 17.57 6.44
C ARG A 94 -12.50 18.36 5.90
N HIS A 95 -11.30 17.79 5.86
CA HIS A 95 -10.16 18.41 5.22
C HIS A 95 -10.40 18.60 3.70
N ASN A 96 -10.89 17.57 3.01
CA ASN A 96 -11.20 17.66 1.58
C ASN A 96 -12.35 18.65 1.28
N ALA A 97 -13.28 18.87 2.22
CA ALA A 97 -14.30 19.90 2.11
C ALA A 97 -13.69 21.31 2.27
N ALA A 98 -12.84 21.51 3.26
CA ALA A 98 -12.10 22.77 3.45
C ALA A 98 -11.24 23.12 2.22
N VAL A 99 -10.51 22.14 1.67
CA VAL A 99 -9.69 22.32 0.45
C VAL A 99 -10.55 22.75 -0.73
N ARG A 100 -11.76 22.19 -0.89
CA ARG A 100 -12.70 22.62 -1.95
C ARG A 100 -13.21 24.05 -1.77
N ARG A 101 -13.15 24.59 -0.55
CA ARG A 101 -13.50 26.00 -0.24
C ARG A 101 -12.29 26.94 -0.28
N GLY A 102 -11.10 26.45 -0.64
CA GLY A 102 -9.89 27.26 -0.81
C GLY A 102 -8.80 27.03 0.22
N ALA A 103 -8.99 26.12 1.19
CA ALA A 103 -7.94 25.78 2.13
C ALA A 103 -6.75 25.08 1.44
N THR A 104 -5.56 25.21 2.03
CA THR A 104 -4.36 24.53 1.53
C THR A 104 -4.50 23.02 1.74
N LYS A 105 -4.26 22.23 0.69
CA LYS A 105 -4.24 20.77 0.79
C LYS A 105 -2.99 20.32 1.54
N VAL A 106 -3.18 19.60 2.64
CA VAL A 106 -2.12 19.01 3.45
C VAL A 106 -2.11 17.51 3.22
N THR A 107 -0.92 16.97 2.93
CA THR A 107 -0.71 15.52 2.86
C THR A 107 -0.15 15.02 4.18
N ALA A 108 -0.49 13.79 4.57
CA ALA A 108 0.13 13.15 5.73
C ALA A 108 1.66 13.11 5.59
N MET A 109 2.36 13.32 6.70
CA MET A 109 3.80 13.19 6.78
C MET A 109 4.23 11.75 6.49
N PRO A 110 5.41 11.52 5.89
CA PRO A 110 5.94 10.18 5.74
C PRO A 110 6.26 9.55 7.11
N ALA A 111 5.74 8.35 7.34
CA ALA A 111 6.02 7.54 8.52
C ALA A 111 7.29 6.70 8.33
N LEU A 112 7.89 6.23 9.43
CA LEU A 112 8.99 5.27 9.36
C LEU A 112 8.52 3.96 8.71
N CYS A 113 7.31 3.50 9.09
CA CYS A 113 6.71 2.28 8.56
C CYS A 113 6.52 2.32 7.02
N ASP A 114 6.28 3.50 6.43
CA ASP A 114 6.14 3.65 4.97
C ASP A 114 7.37 3.18 4.18
N ARG A 115 8.56 3.34 4.77
CA ARG A 115 9.81 2.93 4.11
C ARG A 115 9.93 1.42 4.06
N LEU A 116 9.60 0.78 5.17
CA LEU A 116 9.64 -0.68 5.30
C LEU A 116 8.58 -1.33 4.41
N GLU A 117 7.33 -0.84 4.45
CA GLU A 117 6.25 -1.37 3.61
C GLU A 117 6.55 -1.25 2.12
N ARG A 118 7.07 -0.10 1.67
CA ARG A 118 7.48 0.07 0.28
C ARG A 118 8.55 -0.95 -0.12
N HIS A 119 9.51 -1.22 0.75
CA HIS A 119 10.54 -2.21 0.48
C HIS A 119 9.99 -3.64 0.45
N LEU A 120 9.03 -3.97 1.32
CA LEU A 120 8.53 -5.34 1.51
C LEU A 120 7.35 -5.71 0.62
N TYR A 121 6.55 -4.75 0.13
CA TYR A 121 5.31 -5.04 -0.61
C TYR A 121 5.27 -4.45 -2.03
N GLN A 122 6.20 -3.56 -2.39
CA GLN A 122 6.23 -3.00 -3.73
C GLN A 122 7.07 -3.87 -4.67
N LEU A 123 6.42 -4.44 -5.68
CA LEU A 123 7.15 -5.11 -6.76
C LEU A 123 8.01 -4.11 -7.54
N PRO A 124 9.17 -4.55 -8.07
CA PRO A 124 9.91 -3.78 -9.05
C PRO A 124 9.00 -3.36 -10.20
N ARG A 125 9.10 -2.09 -10.63
CA ARG A 125 8.27 -1.59 -11.73
C ARG A 125 8.53 -2.42 -13.00
N PRO A 126 7.49 -2.85 -13.72
CA PRO A 126 7.67 -3.48 -15.02
C PRO A 126 8.25 -2.49 -16.03
N ASP A 127 8.68 -3.02 -17.16
CA ASP A 127 9.23 -2.21 -18.26
C ASP A 127 8.25 -1.10 -18.66
N ARG A 128 8.73 0.16 -18.58
CA ARG A 128 7.93 1.37 -18.80
C ARG A 128 7.30 1.42 -20.19
N THR A 129 7.92 0.77 -21.18
CA THR A 129 7.49 0.78 -22.58
C THR A 129 6.13 0.09 -22.83
N GLN A 130 5.74 -0.89 -22.00
CA GLN A 130 4.40 -1.51 -22.08
C GLN A 130 3.28 -0.55 -21.63
N THR A 131 3.61 0.39 -20.73
CA THR A 131 2.66 1.28 -20.06
C THR A 131 2.64 2.70 -20.62
N VAL A 132 3.37 2.95 -21.71
CA VAL A 132 3.35 4.25 -22.40
C VAL A 132 1.96 4.48 -23.02
N ALA A 133 1.24 5.48 -22.49
CA ALA A 133 -0.01 6.02 -23.02
C ALA A 133 0.23 6.98 -24.21
N GLY A 134 1.24 6.69 -25.03
CA GLY A 134 1.62 7.45 -26.22
C GLY A 134 1.07 6.84 -27.51
N ALA A 135 1.28 7.51 -28.64
CA ALA A 135 0.87 7.02 -29.95
C ALA A 135 1.55 5.68 -30.26
N ARG A 136 0.75 4.60 -30.32
CA ARG A 136 1.22 3.26 -30.69
C ARG A 136 1.19 3.10 -32.20
N PRO A 137 2.18 2.41 -32.80
CA PRO A 137 2.12 2.04 -34.22
C PRO A 137 0.81 1.30 -34.52
N LYS A 138 0.18 1.62 -35.65
CA LYS A 138 -1.01 0.93 -36.13
C LYS A 138 -0.63 -0.28 -36.97
N CYS A 139 -1.55 -1.24 -37.05
CA CYS A 139 -1.46 -2.37 -37.94
C CYS A 139 -1.41 -1.92 -39.40
N SER A 140 -0.48 -2.46 -40.18
CA SER A 140 -0.32 -2.17 -41.61
C SER A 140 -1.18 -3.05 -42.53
N ALA A 141 -2.05 -3.92 -41.99
CA ALA A 141 -2.88 -4.81 -42.79
C ALA A 141 -4.27 -4.22 -43.07
N MET A 142 -4.91 -4.68 -44.14
CA MET A 142 -6.31 -4.41 -44.45
C MET A 142 -7.24 -5.49 -43.87
N VAL A 143 -8.43 -5.09 -43.45
CA VAL A 143 -9.48 -5.98 -42.97
C VAL A 143 -10.13 -6.68 -44.16
N LYS A 144 -10.05 -8.03 -44.22
CA LYS A 144 -10.53 -8.82 -45.37
C LYS A 144 -12.02 -8.63 -45.71
N SER A 145 -12.86 -8.32 -44.71
CA SER A 145 -14.31 -8.18 -44.91
C SER A 145 -14.72 -6.81 -45.44
N THR A 146 -13.97 -5.74 -45.13
CA THR A 146 -14.31 -4.36 -45.52
C THR A 146 -13.37 -3.77 -46.57
N GLY A 147 -12.17 -4.34 -46.71
CA GLY A 147 -11.11 -3.80 -47.57
C GLY A 147 -10.44 -2.55 -47.02
N GLU A 148 -10.82 -2.09 -45.82
CA GLU A 148 -10.27 -0.90 -45.18
C GLU A 148 -9.02 -1.21 -44.34
N ASP A 149 -8.20 -0.18 -44.06
CA ASP A 149 -7.04 -0.29 -43.17
C ASP A 149 -7.45 -0.71 -41.75
N CYS A 150 -6.68 -1.63 -41.17
CA CYS A 150 -6.91 -2.08 -39.81
C CYS A 150 -6.62 -0.94 -38.82
N THR A 151 -7.61 -0.62 -37.99
CA THR A 151 -7.51 0.45 -36.99
C THR A 151 -6.81 0.02 -35.70
N ASN A 152 -6.57 -1.27 -35.51
CA ASN A 152 -5.94 -1.83 -34.30
C ASN A 152 -4.45 -1.45 -34.21
N SER A 153 -3.94 -1.35 -32.98
CA SER A 153 -2.50 -1.17 -32.75
C SER A 153 -1.71 -2.43 -33.12
N ALA A 154 -0.49 -2.22 -33.60
CA ALA A 154 0.47 -3.30 -33.79
C ALA A 154 0.86 -3.94 -32.45
N ILE A 155 1.20 -5.22 -32.49
CA ILE A 155 1.58 -5.96 -31.28
C ILE A 155 2.91 -5.47 -30.74
N TYR A 156 3.04 -5.46 -29.40
CA TYR A 156 4.27 -5.12 -28.72
C TYR A 156 5.17 -6.35 -28.60
N LEU A 157 6.40 -6.26 -29.08
CA LEU A 157 7.34 -7.37 -29.15
C LEU A 157 8.41 -7.34 -28.05
N GLY A 158 8.40 -6.32 -27.18
CA GLY A 158 9.38 -6.14 -26.11
C GLY A 158 10.45 -5.09 -26.43
N SER A 159 11.10 -4.60 -25.38
CA SER A 159 12.21 -3.61 -25.44
C SER A 159 11.93 -2.37 -26.32
N GLY A 160 10.69 -1.88 -26.34
CA GLY A 160 10.27 -0.74 -27.15
C GLY A 160 9.94 -1.07 -28.62
N MET A 161 10.02 -2.33 -29.03
CA MET A 161 9.73 -2.77 -30.41
C MET A 161 8.25 -3.14 -30.59
N PHE A 162 7.71 -2.79 -31.75
CA PHE A 162 6.39 -3.18 -32.20
C PHE A 162 6.49 -3.93 -33.52
N GLY A 163 5.56 -4.86 -33.75
CA GLY A 163 5.39 -5.49 -35.06
C GLY A 163 4.84 -4.52 -36.10
N ALA A 164 4.69 -5.02 -37.33
CA ALA A 164 3.94 -4.32 -38.37
C ALA A 164 2.42 -4.53 -38.20
N HIS A 165 2.03 -5.63 -37.57
CA HIS A 165 0.63 -6.07 -37.52
C HIS A 165 0.05 -6.16 -36.11
N CYS A 166 -1.27 -6.07 -36.00
CA CYS A 166 -2.00 -6.47 -34.80
C CYS A 166 -2.03 -7.99 -34.66
N TYR A 167 -2.41 -8.52 -33.49
CA TYR A 167 -2.32 -9.96 -33.20
C TYR A 167 -3.06 -10.83 -34.22
N SER A 168 -4.22 -10.36 -34.69
CA SER A 168 -5.05 -11.03 -35.69
C SER A 168 -4.38 -11.11 -37.07
N HIS A 169 -3.63 -10.09 -37.46
CA HIS A 169 -2.94 -10.01 -38.77
C HIS A 169 -1.46 -10.40 -38.71
N ALA A 170 -0.91 -10.60 -37.50
CA ALA A 170 0.47 -10.89 -37.28
C ALA A 170 0.93 -12.17 -37.99
N THR A 171 2.14 -12.08 -38.54
CA THR A 171 2.86 -13.22 -39.10
C THR A 171 3.18 -14.25 -38.01
N PRO A 172 3.45 -15.52 -38.37
CA PRO A 172 3.89 -16.53 -37.40
C PRO A 172 5.09 -16.07 -36.56
N THR A 173 6.05 -15.38 -37.17
CA THR A 173 7.25 -14.85 -36.49
C THR A 173 6.90 -13.77 -35.48
N GLU A 174 6.04 -12.81 -35.84
CA GLU A 174 5.57 -11.77 -34.92
C GLU A 174 4.79 -12.36 -33.74
N ARG A 175 3.93 -13.34 -33.98
CA ARG A 175 3.19 -14.03 -32.91
C ARG A 175 4.13 -14.80 -31.98
N GLU A 176 5.15 -15.45 -32.52
CA GLU A 176 6.14 -16.16 -31.72
C GLU A 176 6.97 -15.20 -30.86
N GLN A 177 7.43 -14.09 -31.42
CA GLN A 177 8.14 -13.05 -30.65
C GLN A 177 7.27 -12.46 -29.54
N TYR A 178 6.00 -12.18 -29.84
CA TYR A 178 5.02 -11.73 -28.85
C TYR A 178 4.82 -12.76 -27.73
N ARG A 179 4.67 -14.05 -28.09
CA ARG A 179 4.52 -15.16 -27.12
C ARG A 179 5.73 -15.27 -26.22
N VAL A 180 6.93 -15.33 -26.80
CA VAL A 180 8.20 -15.43 -26.05
C VAL A 180 8.37 -14.24 -25.10
N HIS A 181 8.08 -13.02 -25.56
CA HIS A 181 8.15 -11.83 -24.71
C HIS A 181 7.16 -11.88 -23.55
N HIS A 182 5.91 -12.31 -23.79
CA HIS A 182 4.93 -12.48 -22.71
C HIS A 182 5.33 -13.57 -21.72
N GLU A 183 5.76 -14.74 -22.19
CA GLU A 183 6.27 -15.82 -21.33
C GLU A 183 7.46 -15.34 -20.47
N GLN A 184 8.37 -14.55 -21.05
CA GLN A 184 9.49 -13.96 -20.31
C GLN A 184 9.04 -12.94 -19.25
N ASN A 185 8.02 -12.13 -19.53
CA ASN A 185 7.48 -11.19 -18.55
C ASN A 185 6.75 -11.91 -17.43
N ASP A 186 5.92 -12.91 -17.75
CA ASP A 186 5.20 -13.70 -16.75
C ASP A 186 6.19 -14.42 -15.85
N ALA A 187 7.24 -15.03 -16.42
CA ALA A 187 8.32 -15.65 -15.66
C ALA A 187 9.08 -14.64 -14.80
N ARG A 188 9.34 -13.43 -15.30
CA ARG A 188 9.99 -12.34 -14.53
C ARG A 188 9.11 -11.90 -13.37
N GLN A 189 7.81 -11.70 -13.61
CA GLN A 189 6.85 -11.30 -12.59
C GLN A 189 6.74 -12.39 -11.52
N ALA A 190 6.61 -13.66 -11.91
CA ALA A 190 6.59 -14.79 -10.99
C ALA A 190 7.84 -14.83 -10.11
N ARG A 191 9.04 -14.65 -10.69
CA ARG A 191 10.30 -14.53 -9.93
C ARG A 191 10.28 -13.36 -8.96
N SER A 192 9.90 -12.16 -9.41
CA SER A 192 9.82 -10.99 -8.52
C SER A 192 8.85 -11.19 -7.36
N HIS A 193 7.73 -11.87 -7.58
CA HIS A 193 6.81 -12.22 -6.50
C HIS A 193 7.39 -13.27 -5.54
N ALA A 194 8.15 -14.24 -6.03
CA ALA A 194 8.82 -15.24 -5.20
C ALA A 194 9.92 -14.58 -4.36
N ASP A 195 10.74 -13.73 -4.97
CA ASP A 195 11.81 -12.97 -4.31
C ASP A 195 11.24 -12.09 -3.20
N LEU A 196 10.12 -11.40 -3.45
CA LEU A 196 9.47 -10.55 -2.46
C LEU A 196 8.93 -11.36 -1.27
N ARG A 197 8.33 -12.53 -1.52
CA ARG A 197 7.88 -13.44 -0.45
C ARG A 197 9.05 -13.95 0.38
N ASN A 198 10.16 -14.32 -0.27
CA ASN A 198 11.36 -14.76 0.43
C ASN A 198 11.96 -13.63 1.29
N LEU A 199 11.97 -12.39 0.79
CA LEU A 199 12.39 -11.22 1.55
C LEU A 199 11.50 -10.99 2.77
N GLN A 200 10.16 -11.06 2.61
CA GLN A 200 9.22 -10.91 3.72
C GLN A 200 9.45 -11.96 4.80
N ARG A 201 9.62 -13.24 4.41
CA ARG A 201 9.93 -14.32 5.35
C ARG A 201 11.25 -14.08 6.09
N ALA A 202 12.33 -13.75 5.38
CA ALA A 202 13.64 -13.51 5.97
C ALA A 202 13.63 -12.32 6.96
N VAL A 203 12.81 -11.30 6.70
CA VAL A 203 12.62 -10.19 7.65
C VAL A 203 11.78 -10.64 8.84
N GLY A 204 10.72 -11.42 8.62
CA GLY A 204 9.92 -12.04 9.69
C GLY A 204 10.78 -12.88 10.64
N GLU A 205 11.69 -13.70 10.11
CA GLU A 205 12.61 -14.54 10.91
C GLU A 205 13.52 -13.69 11.80
N LYS A 206 14.06 -12.58 11.27
CA LYS A 206 14.88 -11.64 12.06
C LYS A 206 14.08 -10.98 13.17
N ILE A 207 12.84 -10.58 12.91
CA ILE A 207 11.95 -9.98 13.90
C ILE A 207 11.61 -11.00 14.98
N ALA A 208 11.22 -12.22 14.60
CA ALA A 208 10.92 -13.31 15.53
C ALA A 208 12.14 -13.62 16.42
N GLY A 209 13.33 -13.75 15.82
CA GLY A 209 14.58 -13.92 16.56
C GLY A 209 14.83 -12.79 17.56
N HIS A 210 14.60 -11.54 17.17
CA HIS A 210 14.72 -10.40 18.08
C HIS A 210 13.70 -10.45 19.23
N TRP A 211 12.44 -10.77 18.95
CA TRP A 211 11.40 -10.90 19.97
C TRP A 211 11.73 -11.97 21.01
N ILE A 212 12.27 -13.12 20.57
CA ILE A 212 12.69 -14.20 21.47
C ILE A 212 13.94 -13.80 22.26
N SER A 213 14.92 -13.14 21.62
CA SER A 213 16.15 -12.69 22.29
C SER A 213 15.90 -11.68 23.42
N THR A 214 14.82 -10.91 23.33
CA THR A 214 14.43 -9.89 24.32
C THR A 214 13.36 -10.38 25.31
N ARG A 215 12.99 -11.67 25.25
CA ARG A 215 11.88 -12.24 26.03
C ARG A 215 12.08 -12.13 27.53
N GLU A 216 13.30 -12.32 28.03
CA GLU A 216 13.60 -12.21 29.48
C GLU A 216 13.39 -10.80 30.00
N GLN A 217 13.89 -9.79 29.28
CA GLN A 217 13.67 -8.38 29.64
C GLN A 217 12.17 -8.05 29.65
N ARG A 218 11.42 -8.56 28.66
CA ARG A 218 9.97 -8.41 28.61
C ARG A 218 9.28 -9.09 29.79
N ALA A 219 9.73 -10.28 30.19
CA ALA A 219 9.18 -10.98 31.35
C ALA A 219 9.43 -10.19 32.65
N GLN A 220 10.62 -9.60 32.82
CA GLN A 220 10.90 -8.73 33.96
C GLN A 220 9.98 -7.50 33.97
N TRP A 221 9.85 -6.81 32.84
CA TRP A 221 8.95 -5.65 32.72
C TRP A 221 7.50 -5.99 33.04
N VAL A 222 7.00 -7.17 32.61
CA VAL A 222 5.66 -7.64 32.98
C VAL A 222 5.55 -7.85 34.48
N ASN A 223 6.53 -8.51 35.11
CA ASN A 223 6.55 -8.72 36.56
C ASN A 223 6.53 -7.39 37.31
N ASP A 224 7.29 -6.40 36.84
CA ASP A 224 7.31 -5.07 37.42
C ASP A 224 5.97 -4.35 37.31
N ILE A 225 5.11 -4.66 36.33
CA ILE A 225 3.75 -4.07 36.24
C ILE A 225 2.73 -4.83 37.10
N VAL A 226 2.86 -6.16 37.14
CA VAL A 226 1.88 -7.02 37.83
C VAL A 226 2.09 -7.00 39.35
N PHE A 227 3.33 -6.87 39.80
CA PHE A 227 3.71 -6.99 41.21
C PHE A 227 4.19 -5.67 41.85
N ASN A 228 4.20 -4.55 41.11
CA ASN A 228 4.20 -3.20 41.71
C ASN A 228 2.78 -2.65 41.77
#